data_AF-A0A421B595-F1
#
_entry.id   AF-A0A421B595-F1
#
_cell.length_a   1.000
_cell.length_b   1.000
_cell.length_c   1.000
_cell.angle_alpha   90.00
_cell.angle_beta   90.00
_cell.angle_gamma   90.00
#
_symmetry.space_group_name_H-M   'P 1'
#
loop_
_entity.id
_entity.type
_entity.pdbx_description
1 polymer ?
#
loop_
_entity_poly.entity_id
_entity_poly.type
_entity_poly.pdbx_seq_one_letter_code
_entity_poly.pdbx_strand_id
1 'polypeptide(L)'
;MRKPILALLLAAVLPLAACGSDATPAAPPSTAASAAGGGLLAARVPVELRPVTSVKPGLEVSGPDEVIGPDESVYTLGPSIGEFTEFKDVRPEKTDYGWVITIDLPSATSAVFAKWTTEHVDEQLAVMVDGKLVSAPKIASPITGGALQISGNFTEASAKQLVTDITGETP
;
A
#
# COMPACT_ATOMS: atom_id res chain seq x y z
N MET A 1 -38.36 -10.53 59.63
CA MET A 1 -36.95 -10.89 59.38
C MET A 1 -36.17 -9.59 59.21
N ARG A 2 -35.33 -9.14 60.16
CA ARG A 2 -33.88 -9.46 60.28
C ARG A 2 -33.18 -9.25 58.93
N LYS A 3 -32.32 -8.25 58.69
CA LYS A 3 -31.19 -7.73 59.50
C LYS A 3 -30.64 -6.40 58.90
N PRO A 4 -29.67 -5.73 59.56
CA PRO A 4 -29.41 -4.29 59.56
C PRO A 4 -28.25 -3.90 58.62
N ILE A 5 -27.82 -2.63 58.62
CA ILE A 5 -26.46 -2.21 59.02
C ILE A 5 -26.27 -0.71 58.76
N LEU A 6 -26.07 -0.02 59.87
CA LEU A 6 -25.48 1.30 60.01
C LEU A 6 -23.96 1.17 59.75
N ALA A 7 -23.42 1.90 58.77
CA ALA A 7 -21.98 2.11 58.63
C ALA A 7 -21.76 3.54 58.10
N LEU A 8 -21.73 4.49 59.03
CA LEU A 8 -21.37 5.88 58.82
C LEU A 8 -20.03 6.09 59.53
N LEU A 9 -18.95 6.33 58.78
CA LEU A 9 -17.59 6.78 59.14
C LEU A 9 -16.70 6.32 57.95
N LEU A 10 -15.83 7.09 57.31
CA LEU A 10 -15.06 8.26 57.70
C LEU A 10 -14.61 8.96 56.39
N ALA A 11 -14.62 10.29 56.37
CA ALA A 11 -14.08 11.10 55.29
C ALA A 11 -12.54 10.99 55.23
N ALA A 12 -11.98 10.92 54.02
CA ALA A 12 -10.60 11.29 53.74
C ALA A 12 -10.55 11.99 52.37
N VAL A 13 -9.86 13.13 52.33
CA VAL A 13 -9.92 14.19 51.32
C VAL A 13 -8.57 14.28 50.60
N LEU A 14 -8.61 14.31 49.25
CA LEU A 14 -7.63 14.78 48.23
C LEU A 14 -6.26 14.05 48.08
N PRO A 15 -5.56 14.10 46.91
CA PRO A 15 -5.62 15.14 45.86
C PRO A 15 -5.69 14.67 44.37
N LEU A 16 -5.84 15.69 43.52
CA LEU A 16 -5.78 15.77 42.06
C LEU A 16 -4.65 14.95 41.38
N ALA A 17 -5.05 14.23 40.32
CA ALA A 17 -4.29 14.04 39.07
C ALA A 17 -5.36 14.13 37.95
N ALA A 18 -5.47 15.18 37.14
CA ALA A 18 -4.58 15.68 36.09
C ALA A 18 -4.34 14.67 34.94
N CYS A 19 -4.93 14.98 33.79
CA CYS A 19 -4.73 14.43 32.43
C CYS A 19 -5.07 12.94 32.23
N GLY A 20 -5.62 12.49 31.11
CA GLY A 20 -5.95 13.10 29.83
C GLY A 20 -6.66 12.06 28.97
N SER A 21 -7.32 12.54 27.93
CA SER A 21 -8.09 11.85 26.90
C SER A 21 -7.60 10.43 26.55
N ASP A 22 -8.50 9.44 26.67
CA ASP A 22 -8.33 8.16 26.00
C ASP A 22 -8.57 8.39 24.50
N ALA A 23 -7.47 8.66 23.81
CA ALA A 23 -7.43 8.77 22.37
C ALA A 23 -7.64 7.37 21.78
N THR A 24 -8.62 7.28 20.88
CA THR A 24 -8.76 6.23 19.87
C THR A 24 -7.38 5.77 19.38
N PRO A 25 -7.13 4.45 19.28
CA PRO A 25 -5.95 3.96 18.58
C PRO A 25 -6.08 4.35 17.11
N ALA A 26 -5.43 5.46 16.73
CA ALA A 26 -5.06 5.69 15.36
C ALA A 26 -4.14 4.54 14.95
N ALA A 27 -4.47 3.88 13.83
CA ALA A 27 -3.59 2.92 13.18
C ALA A 27 -2.16 3.50 13.12
N PRO A 28 -1.12 2.68 13.31
CA PRO A 28 0.25 3.17 13.29
C PRO A 28 0.50 3.90 11.97
N PRO A 29 1.15 5.09 11.96
CA PRO A 29 1.67 5.63 10.72
C PRO A 29 2.65 4.59 10.17
N SER A 30 2.48 4.19 8.91
CA SER A 30 3.45 3.38 8.16
C SER A 30 4.81 4.06 8.23
N THR A 31 5.57 3.70 9.26
CA THR A 31 6.92 4.22 9.49
C THR A 31 7.86 3.36 8.66
N ALA A 32 7.77 3.51 7.34
CA ALA A 32 8.78 3.02 6.43
C ALA A 32 9.86 4.10 6.31
N ALA A 33 10.81 4.08 7.25
CA ALA A 33 11.99 4.93 7.16
C ALA A 33 13.25 4.15 7.57
N SER A 34 13.97 3.68 6.54
CA SER A 34 15.44 3.54 6.48
C SER A 34 16.06 2.44 7.37
N ALA A 35 17.08 1.67 6.99
CA ALA A 35 18.04 1.71 5.90
C ALA A 35 18.64 0.30 5.77
N ALA A 36 18.91 -0.17 4.55
CA ALA A 36 20.00 -1.11 4.31
C ALA A 36 20.51 -0.92 2.89
N GLY A 37 21.82 -0.69 2.74
CA GLY A 37 22.47 -0.49 1.45
C GLY A 37 22.53 -1.79 0.67
N GLY A 38 21.83 -1.82 -0.45
CA GLY A 38 22.08 -2.71 -1.58
C GLY A 38 22.18 -1.85 -2.83
N GLY A 39 22.96 -2.29 -3.83
CA GLY A 39 22.98 -1.65 -5.15
C GLY A 39 21.59 -1.65 -5.76
N LEU A 40 21.36 -0.79 -6.77
CA LEU A 40 20.09 -0.79 -7.50
C LEU A 40 19.94 -2.13 -8.24
N LEU A 41 18.79 -2.77 -8.03
CA LEU A 41 18.31 -3.91 -8.80
C LEU A 41 17.71 -3.37 -10.09
N ALA A 42 18.27 -3.79 -11.23
CA ALA A 42 17.69 -3.52 -12.53
C ALA A 42 16.52 -4.48 -12.76
N ALA A 43 15.36 -3.92 -13.10
CA ALA A 43 14.18 -4.69 -13.42
C ALA A 43 14.36 -5.46 -14.72
N ARG A 44 13.99 -6.73 -14.72
CA ARG A 44 13.81 -7.50 -15.95
C ARG A 44 12.57 -7.02 -16.71
N VAL A 45 11.52 -6.68 -15.97
CA VAL A 45 10.27 -6.16 -16.50
C VAL A 45 9.98 -4.80 -15.86
N PRO A 46 9.77 -3.74 -16.66
CA PRO A 46 9.44 -2.42 -16.10
C PRO A 46 8.12 -2.47 -15.34
N VAL A 47 8.06 -1.73 -14.23
CA VAL A 47 6.81 -1.43 -13.54
C VAL A 47 6.32 -0.09 -14.05
N GLU A 48 5.25 -0.09 -14.83
CA GLU A 48 4.62 1.13 -15.31
C GLU A 48 3.50 1.53 -14.36
N LEU A 49 3.42 2.82 -14.04
CA LEU A 49 2.33 3.37 -13.25
C LEU A 49 1.47 4.28 -14.13
N ARG A 50 0.15 4.08 -14.08
CA ARG A 50 -0.82 4.88 -14.84
C ARG A 50 -2.03 5.23 -13.96
N PRO A 51 -2.61 6.44 -14.04
CA PRO A 51 -3.86 6.73 -13.37
C PRO A 51 -5.00 5.95 -14.02
N VAL A 52 -5.97 5.53 -13.24
CA VAL A 52 -7.21 4.92 -13.75
C VAL A 52 -8.25 6.00 -13.94
N THR A 53 -8.81 6.13 -15.15
CA THR A 53 -9.83 7.13 -15.47
C THR A 53 -11.25 6.56 -15.45
N SER A 54 -11.39 5.25 -15.65
CA SER A 54 -12.67 4.56 -15.56
C SER A 54 -12.48 3.06 -15.33
N VAL A 55 -13.48 2.42 -14.73
CA VAL A 55 -13.57 0.97 -14.58
C VAL A 55 -14.96 0.54 -15.03
N LYS A 56 -15.03 -0.44 -15.93
CA LYS A 56 -16.29 -1.06 -16.38
C LYS A 56 -16.23 -2.57 -16.15
N PRO A 57 -17.33 -3.21 -15.74
CA PRO A 57 -17.37 -4.66 -15.57
C PRO A 57 -17.24 -5.37 -16.92
N GLY A 58 -16.62 -6.55 -16.90
CA GLY A 58 -16.50 -7.43 -18.06
C GLY A 58 -15.08 -7.48 -18.64
N LEU A 59 -14.97 -8.13 -19.79
CA LEU A 59 -13.68 -8.47 -20.41
C LEU A 59 -13.50 -7.81 -21.80
N GLU A 60 -14.41 -6.91 -22.19
CA GLU A 60 -14.43 -6.31 -23.52
C GLU A 60 -13.56 -5.04 -23.60
N VAL A 61 -12.36 -5.19 -24.17
CA VAL A 61 -11.46 -4.09 -24.50
C VAL A 61 -11.90 -3.47 -25.84
N SER A 62 -12.19 -2.17 -25.80
CA SER A 62 -12.69 -1.36 -26.92
C SER A 62 -11.80 -0.16 -27.22
N GLY A 63 -10.92 0.24 -26.30
CA GLY A 63 -10.01 1.37 -26.42
C GLY A 63 -8.53 0.99 -26.40
N PRO A 64 -7.64 1.83 -26.93
CA PRO A 64 -6.19 1.59 -26.92
C PRO A 64 -5.58 1.66 -25.51
N ASP A 65 -6.23 2.36 -24.58
CA ASP A 65 -5.80 2.51 -23.19
C ASP A 65 -6.61 1.64 -22.23
N GLU A 66 -7.38 0.68 -22.74
CA GLU A 66 -8.17 -0.23 -21.92
C GLU A 66 -7.40 -1.53 -21.66
N VAL A 67 -7.36 -1.97 -20.40
CA VAL A 67 -6.71 -3.21 -19.97
C VAL A 67 -7.63 -4.01 -19.06
N ILE A 68 -7.53 -5.33 -19.10
CA ILE A 68 -8.29 -6.21 -18.22
C ILE A 68 -7.53 -6.38 -16.90
N GLY A 69 -8.20 -6.10 -15.79
CA GLY A 69 -7.68 -6.29 -14.44
C GLY A 69 -7.87 -7.71 -13.89
N PRO A 70 -7.23 -8.04 -12.76
CA PRO A 70 -7.34 -9.36 -12.14
C PRO A 70 -8.74 -9.66 -11.58
N ASP A 71 -9.57 -8.63 -11.42
CA ASP A 71 -10.97 -8.71 -10.98
C ASP A 71 -11.98 -8.87 -12.13
N GLU A 72 -11.51 -9.19 -13.35
CA GLU A 72 -12.36 -9.38 -14.53
C GLU A 72 -13.17 -8.12 -14.93
N SER A 73 -12.59 -6.94 -14.65
CA SER A 73 -13.06 -5.64 -15.12
C SER A 73 -12.09 -5.03 -16.13
N VAL A 74 -12.60 -4.13 -16.96
CA VAL A 74 -11.78 -3.32 -17.88
C VAL A 74 -11.50 -1.96 -17.25
N TYR A 75 -10.22 -1.62 -17.19
CA TYR A 75 -9.71 -0.35 -16.67
C TYR A 75 -9.27 0.52 -17.84
N THR A 76 -9.80 1.73 -17.94
CA THR A 76 -9.29 2.76 -18.85
C THR A 76 -8.18 3.53 -18.15
N LEU A 77 -7.00 3.56 -18.76
CA LEU A 77 -5.81 4.17 -18.19
C LEU A 77 -5.55 5.56 -18.79
N GLY A 78 -5.15 6.50 -17.93
CA GLY A 78 -4.67 7.81 -18.38
C GLY A 78 -3.19 7.78 -18.80
N PRO A 79 -2.58 8.95 -19.00
CA PRO A 79 -1.18 9.06 -19.41
C PRO A 79 -0.24 8.38 -18.41
N SER A 80 0.79 7.71 -18.91
CA SER A 80 1.83 7.11 -18.07
C SER A 80 2.51 8.16 -17.20
N ILE A 81 2.63 7.89 -15.90
CA ILE A 81 3.39 8.75 -14.98
C ILE A 81 4.88 8.36 -14.99
N GLY A 82 5.20 7.19 -15.54
CA GLY A 82 6.56 6.69 -15.71
C GLY A 82 6.63 5.17 -15.73
N GLU A 83 7.69 4.68 -16.37
CA GLU A 83 8.15 3.30 -16.30
C GLU A 83 9.36 3.23 -15.38
N PHE A 84 9.29 2.37 -14.37
CA PHE A 84 10.35 2.20 -13.39
C PHE A 84 11.08 0.88 -13.64
N THR A 85 12.39 1.01 -13.86
CA THR A 85 13.29 -0.11 -14.16
C THR A 85 14.39 -0.28 -13.13
N GLU A 86 14.41 0.52 -12.07
CA GLU A 86 15.41 0.47 -11.01
C GLU A 86 14.71 0.45 -9.65
N PHE A 87 15.06 -0.56 -8.85
CA PHE A 87 14.53 -0.78 -7.50
C PHE A 87 15.67 -0.94 -6.51
N LYS A 88 15.43 -0.62 -5.24
CA LYS A 88 16.38 -0.96 -4.17
C LYS A 88 16.17 -2.39 -3.70
N ASP A 89 14.92 -2.82 -3.64
CA ASP A 89 14.52 -4.18 -3.27
C ASP A 89 13.11 -4.46 -3.80
N VAL A 90 12.81 -5.74 -4.08
CA VAL A 90 11.48 -6.22 -4.45
C VAL A 90 11.27 -7.55 -3.72
N ARG A 91 10.33 -7.59 -2.77
CA ARG A 91 10.14 -8.76 -1.90
C ARG A 91 8.67 -9.09 -1.67
N PRO A 92 8.32 -10.38 -1.60
CA PRO A 92 7.02 -10.78 -1.08
C PRO A 92 7.02 -10.64 0.45
N GLU A 93 5.96 -10.05 0.99
CA GLU A 93 5.79 -9.85 2.43
C GLU A 93 4.44 -10.45 2.86
N LYS A 94 4.45 -11.21 3.96
CA LYS A 94 3.24 -11.76 4.55
C LYS A 94 2.70 -10.79 5.59
N THR A 95 1.49 -10.29 5.35
CA THR A 95 0.74 -9.42 6.27
C THR A 95 -0.40 -10.18 6.93
N ASP A 96 -1.09 -9.53 7.87
CA ASP A 96 -2.32 -10.06 8.47
C ASP A 96 -3.46 -10.25 7.44
N TYR A 97 -3.39 -9.55 6.30
CA TYR A 97 -4.40 -9.55 5.24
C TYR A 97 -4.03 -10.44 4.05
N GLY A 98 -2.89 -11.14 4.12
CA GLY A 98 -2.39 -11.99 3.04
C GLY A 98 -1.01 -11.55 2.53
N TRP A 99 -0.64 -12.04 1.36
CA TRP A 99 0.63 -11.70 0.73
C TRP A 99 0.54 -10.40 -0.05
N VAL A 100 1.53 -9.53 0.13
CA VAL A 100 1.74 -8.31 -0.64
C VAL A 100 3.14 -8.33 -1.22
N ILE A 101 3.39 -7.51 -2.24
CA ILE A 101 4.73 -7.30 -2.78
C ILE A 101 5.15 -5.90 -2.40
N THR A 102 6.26 -5.79 -1.67
CA THR A 102 6.86 -4.52 -1.29
C THR A 102 8.02 -4.21 -2.24
N ILE A 103 7.97 -3.05 -2.88
CA ILE A 103 8.99 -2.53 -3.77
C ILE A 103 9.60 -1.29 -3.12
N ASP A 104 10.88 -1.36 -2.76
CA ASP A 104 11.62 -0.19 -2.30
C ASP A 104 12.17 0.58 -3.50
N LEU A 105 11.81 1.85 -3.59
CA LEU A 105 12.16 2.74 -4.69
C LEU A 105 13.46 3.49 -4.40
N PRO A 106 14.29 3.78 -5.42
CA PRO A 106 15.40 4.70 -5.28
C PRO A 106 14.91 6.13 -5.05
N SER A 107 15.69 6.94 -4.35
CA SER A 107 15.29 8.30 -3.94
C SER A 107 14.84 9.20 -5.10
N ALA A 108 15.44 9.04 -6.30
CA ALA A 108 15.03 9.77 -7.49
C ALA A 108 13.58 9.42 -7.89
N THR A 109 13.27 8.14 -7.99
CA THR A 109 11.93 7.63 -8.29
C THR A 109 10.94 7.94 -7.16
N SER A 110 11.34 7.77 -5.90
CA SER A 110 10.50 8.09 -4.74
C SER A 110 10.05 9.55 -4.74
N ALA A 111 10.91 10.49 -5.15
CA ALA A 111 10.57 11.91 -5.18
C ALA A 111 9.51 12.25 -6.25
N VAL A 112 9.64 11.67 -7.44
CA VAL A 112 8.64 11.81 -8.52
C VAL A 112 7.30 11.22 -8.08
N PHE A 113 7.33 10.02 -7.51
CA PHE A 113 6.15 9.32 -7.05
C PHE A 113 5.45 10.02 -5.88
N ALA A 114 6.22 10.52 -4.91
CA ALA A 114 5.70 11.28 -3.77
C ALA A 114 5.00 12.57 -4.22
N LYS A 115 5.60 13.31 -5.16
CA LYS A 115 5.00 14.53 -5.71
C LYS A 115 3.66 14.20 -6.38
N TRP A 116 3.65 13.21 -7.26
CA TRP A 116 2.44 12.85 -8.00
C TRP A 116 1.32 12.36 -7.06
N THR A 117 1.62 11.42 -6.16
CA THR A 117 0.61 10.90 -5.21
C THR A 117 0.08 11.94 -4.22
N THR A 118 0.79 13.05 -4.00
CA THR A 118 0.28 14.18 -3.20
C THR A 118 -0.85 14.92 -3.91
N GLU A 119 -0.78 15.02 -5.24
CA GLU A 119 -1.77 15.73 -6.06
C GLU A 119 -2.98 14.83 -6.42
N HIS A 120 -2.83 13.51 -6.30
CA HIS A 120 -3.78 12.49 -6.76
C HIS A 120 -4.30 11.59 -5.62
N VAL A 121 -4.44 12.14 -4.40
CA VAL A 121 -5.09 11.42 -3.29
C VAL A 121 -6.55 11.12 -3.66
N ASP A 122 -7.04 9.96 -3.21
CA ASP A 122 -8.35 9.39 -3.51
C ASP A 122 -8.55 8.90 -4.96
N GLU A 123 -7.53 8.96 -5.82
CA GLU A 123 -7.57 8.38 -7.17
C GLU A 123 -7.05 6.93 -7.18
N GLN A 124 -7.40 6.18 -8.23
CA GLN A 124 -6.88 4.83 -8.46
C GLN A 124 -5.62 4.87 -9.33
N LEU A 125 -4.62 4.10 -8.93
CA LEU A 125 -3.36 3.97 -9.65
C LEU A 125 -3.20 2.53 -10.15
N ALA A 126 -3.18 2.37 -11.47
CA ALA A 126 -2.83 1.11 -12.11
C ALA A 126 -1.33 0.85 -12.00
N VAL A 127 -1.00 -0.31 -11.43
CA VAL A 127 0.34 -0.88 -11.40
C VAL A 127 0.41 -1.95 -12.48
N MET A 128 1.17 -1.65 -13.52
CA MET A 128 1.33 -2.46 -14.72
C MET A 128 2.69 -3.15 -14.69
N VAL A 129 2.71 -4.44 -15.00
CA VAL A 129 3.94 -5.25 -15.14
C VAL A 129 3.82 -6.06 -16.43
N ASP A 130 4.80 -5.96 -17.32
CA ASP A 130 4.79 -6.61 -18.64
C ASP A 130 3.54 -6.29 -19.47
N GLY A 131 3.07 -5.03 -19.39
CA GLY A 131 1.85 -4.58 -20.06
C GLY A 131 0.55 -5.16 -19.51
N LYS A 132 0.59 -5.87 -18.37
CA LYS A 132 -0.59 -6.42 -17.68
C LYS A 132 -0.90 -5.63 -16.43
N LEU A 133 -2.19 -5.39 -16.17
CA LEU A 133 -2.63 -4.79 -14.92
C LEU A 133 -2.52 -5.80 -13.79
N VAL A 134 -1.62 -5.54 -12.85
CA VAL A 134 -1.40 -6.39 -11.69
C VAL A 134 -2.28 -5.97 -10.52
N SER A 135 -2.40 -4.67 -10.28
CA SER A 135 -3.24 -4.10 -9.23
C SER A 135 -3.64 -2.66 -9.55
N ALA A 136 -4.77 -2.21 -9.01
CA ALA A 136 -5.25 -0.85 -9.19
C ALA A 136 -5.70 -0.23 -7.85
N PRO A 137 -4.81 -0.12 -6.84
CA PRO A 137 -5.16 0.40 -5.53
C PRO A 137 -5.59 1.86 -5.57
N LYS A 138 -6.43 2.25 -4.61
CA LYS A 138 -6.76 3.65 -4.33
C LYS A 138 -5.63 4.29 -3.53
N ILE A 139 -5.21 5.49 -3.90
CA ILE A 139 -4.24 6.29 -3.17
C ILE A 139 -4.93 6.87 -1.93
N ALA A 140 -4.79 6.20 -0.80
CA ALA A 140 -5.41 6.65 0.46
C ALA A 140 -4.69 7.85 1.09
N SER A 141 -3.40 8.03 0.80
CA SER A 141 -2.57 9.13 1.32
C SER A 141 -1.32 9.31 0.45
N PRO A 142 -0.63 10.47 0.53
CA PRO A 142 0.61 10.69 -0.21
C PRO A 142 1.67 9.62 0.11
N ILE A 143 2.32 9.07 -0.92
CA ILE A 143 3.31 7.99 -0.75
C ILE A 143 4.72 8.58 -0.74
N THR A 144 5.15 9.04 0.43
CA THR A 144 6.45 9.71 0.63
C THR A 144 7.53 8.79 1.21
N GLY A 145 7.18 7.58 1.64
CA GLY A 145 8.09 6.64 2.32
C GLY A 145 9.10 5.94 1.40
N GLY A 146 9.00 6.14 0.08
CA GLY A 146 9.89 5.51 -0.89
C GLY A 146 9.69 4.00 -1.05
N ALA A 147 8.56 3.47 -0.59
CA ALA A 147 8.16 2.09 -0.82
C ALA A 147 6.75 2.06 -1.41
N LEU A 148 6.53 1.13 -2.35
CA LEU A 148 5.23 0.81 -2.94
C LEU A 148 4.81 -0.58 -2.46
N GLN A 149 3.56 -0.72 -2.04
CA GLN A 149 2.98 -2.03 -1.77
C GLN A 149 1.96 -2.37 -2.85
N ILE A 150 2.14 -3.54 -3.47
CA ILE A 150 1.21 -4.12 -4.42
C ILE A 150 0.39 -5.16 -3.66
N SER A 151 -0.86 -4.82 -3.40
CA SER A 151 -1.84 -5.72 -2.79
C SER A 151 -2.70 -6.39 -3.87
N GLY A 152 -3.17 -7.59 -3.58
CA GLY A 152 -4.03 -8.39 -4.45
C GLY A 152 -4.32 -9.76 -3.82
N ASN A 153 -5.02 -10.62 -4.55
CA ASN A 153 -5.32 -11.99 -4.10
C ASN A 153 -4.09 -12.91 -4.29
N PHE A 154 -2.94 -12.51 -3.76
CA PHE A 154 -1.70 -13.25 -3.89
C PHE A 154 -1.65 -14.44 -2.92
N THR A 155 -1.18 -15.55 -3.44
CA THR A 155 -0.65 -16.67 -2.66
C THR A 155 0.85 -16.46 -2.49
N GLU A 156 1.48 -17.21 -1.59
CA GLU A 156 2.95 -17.18 -1.47
C GLU A 156 3.62 -17.47 -2.82
N ALA A 157 3.13 -18.48 -3.54
CA ALA A 157 3.67 -18.88 -4.83
C ALA A 157 3.50 -17.78 -5.89
N SER A 158 2.32 -17.17 -6.00
CA SER A 158 2.09 -16.10 -6.98
C SER A 158 2.80 -14.79 -6.61
N ALA A 159 3.01 -14.49 -5.33
CA ALA A 159 3.81 -13.36 -4.90
C ALA A 159 5.30 -13.54 -5.27
N LYS A 160 5.86 -14.73 -5.01
CA LYS A 160 7.25 -15.06 -5.42
C LYS A 160 7.42 -15.05 -6.93
N GLN A 161 6.42 -15.54 -7.67
CA GLN A 161 6.42 -15.49 -9.12
C GLN A 161 6.45 -14.04 -9.62
N LEU A 162 5.63 -13.15 -9.06
CA LEU A 162 5.64 -11.75 -9.46
C LEU A 162 6.99 -11.07 -9.17
N VAL A 163 7.62 -11.36 -8.04
CA VAL A 163 8.99 -10.87 -7.77
C VAL A 163 9.96 -11.36 -8.85
N THR A 164 9.89 -12.65 -9.22
CA THR A 164 10.73 -13.24 -10.27
C THR A 164 10.47 -12.60 -11.63
N ASP A 165 9.22 -12.26 -11.95
CA ASP A 165 8.87 -11.60 -13.20
C ASP A 165 9.46 -10.17 -13.25
N ILE A 166 9.41 -9.44 -12.13
CA ILE A 166 9.94 -8.07 -12.03
C ILE A 166 11.47 -8.04 -12.04
N THR A 167 12.15 -8.84 -11.22
CA THR A 167 13.61 -8.77 -11.03
C THR A 167 14.38 -9.73 -11.94
N GLY A 168 13.75 -10.81 -12.40
CA GLY A 168 14.45 -11.94 -13.02
C GLY A 168 15.17 -12.83 -12.03
N GLU A 169 15.06 -12.55 -10.72
CA GLU A 169 15.71 -13.30 -9.65
C GLU A 169 14.66 -14.12 -8.88
N THR A 170 14.95 -15.40 -8.65
CA THR A 170 14.11 -16.23 -7.78
C THR A 170 14.39 -15.84 -6.32
N PRO A 171 13.37 -15.40 -5.56
CA PRO A 171 13.53 -15.00 -4.15
C PRO A 171 13.81 -16.18 -3.20
#